data_AF-A0A7S3EYS5-F1
#
_entry.id   AF-A0A7S3EYS5-F1
#
_cell.length_a   1.000
_cell.length_b   1.000
_cell.length_c   1.000
_cell.angle_alpha   90.00
_cell.angle_beta   90.00
_cell.angle_gamma   90.00
#
_symmetry.space_group_name_H-M   'P 1'
#
loop_
_entity.id
_entity.type
_entity.pdbx_description
1 polymer ?
#
loop_
_entity_poly.entity_id
_entity_poly.type
_entity_poly.pdbx_seq_one_letter_code
_entity_poly.pdbx_strand_id
1 'polypeptide(L)'
;MNNNYTNERAHLGVFSTTSYVSIGDPYAKKAEADPRLKGKQFSAEFPKEGLGGARPINSLFEREHKWLFGGEKYKDRTTYLQTQPRETRKKGFDSTDASRRDEFTLDIETQKWRERISTEMLFAERFAKHQEETMSPEERAMLATLAAEPERRWTHGPKYLFDLGKEAAGGTTPYEMKDGRDTWYSKHRVKEMDDGARHTGGVMLSSHAYGDNLKNYNDWSKPEFARQPIIRDNFFRSTGVLRKTTTF
;
A
#
# COMPACT_ATOMS: atom_id res chain seq x y z
N MET A 1 -95.22 -80.47 -43.78
CA MET A 1 -95.75 -79.11 -43.51
C MET A 1 -95.51 -78.13 -44.65
N ASN A 2 -94.41 -78.25 -45.42
CA ASN A 2 -94.13 -77.36 -46.56
C ASN A 2 -94.19 -78.14 -47.89
N ASN A 3 -95.33 -78.78 -48.23
CA ASN A 3 -95.49 -79.54 -49.47
C ASN A 3 -95.94 -78.62 -50.62
N ASN A 4 -95.35 -78.76 -51.81
CA ASN A 4 -95.56 -77.94 -53.02
C ASN A 4 -95.21 -76.45 -52.92
N TYR A 5 -94.31 -76.07 -52.01
CA TYR A 5 -93.74 -74.71 -51.95
C TYR A 5 -92.29 -74.70 -52.48
N THR A 6 -91.90 -73.64 -53.19
CA THR A 6 -90.54 -73.44 -53.76
C THR A 6 -89.74 -72.34 -53.06
N ASN A 7 -90.15 -71.98 -51.84
CA ASN A 7 -89.47 -70.96 -51.03
C ASN A 7 -88.35 -71.57 -50.17
N GLU A 8 -87.46 -70.73 -49.65
CA GLU A 8 -86.28 -71.17 -48.86
C GLU A 8 -86.64 -72.09 -47.69
N ARG A 9 -87.81 -71.87 -47.09
CA ARG A 9 -88.39 -72.69 -46.01
C ARG A 9 -88.67 -74.13 -46.44
N ALA A 10 -89.13 -74.32 -47.67
CA ALA A 10 -89.44 -75.62 -48.22
C ALA A 10 -88.17 -76.38 -48.62
N HIS A 11 -87.17 -75.68 -49.16
CA HIS A 11 -85.88 -76.27 -49.52
C HIS A 11 -85.11 -76.85 -48.33
N LEU A 12 -85.17 -76.20 -47.16
CA LEU A 12 -84.44 -76.64 -45.95
C LEU A 12 -85.32 -77.42 -44.95
N GLY A 13 -86.62 -77.59 -45.22
CA GLY A 13 -87.52 -78.38 -44.36
C GLY A 13 -87.79 -77.76 -42.98
N VAL A 14 -87.72 -76.43 -42.86
CA VAL A 14 -87.78 -75.73 -41.56
C VAL A 14 -89.17 -75.16 -41.23
N PHE A 15 -89.44 -74.96 -39.94
CA PHE A 15 -90.74 -74.46 -39.45
C PHE A 15 -90.99 -72.97 -39.74
N SER A 16 -89.96 -72.16 -39.97
CA SER A 16 -90.06 -70.76 -40.40
C SER A 16 -88.75 -70.34 -41.03
N THR A 17 -88.78 -69.32 -41.90
CA THR A 17 -87.56 -68.73 -42.45
C THR A 17 -86.87 -67.88 -41.38
N THR A 18 -85.57 -68.08 -41.17
CA THR A 18 -84.77 -67.30 -40.21
C THR A 18 -83.94 -66.28 -40.98
N SER A 19 -83.95 -65.02 -40.54
CA SER A 19 -83.11 -63.99 -41.16
C SER A 19 -81.63 -64.23 -40.86
N TYR A 20 -80.76 -64.04 -41.85
CA TYR A 20 -79.31 -64.12 -41.68
C TYR A 20 -78.77 -62.83 -41.06
N VAL A 21 -78.02 -62.94 -39.95
CA VAL A 21 -77.44 -61.79 -39.22
C VAL A 21 -76.32 -61.10 -40.04
N SER A 22 -75.78 -61.79 -41.06
CA SER A 22 -74.69 -61.31 -41.90
C SER A 22 -75.12 -60.57 -43.16
N ILE A 23 -76.43 -60.53 -43.48
CA ILE A 23 -76.92 -59.87 -44.69
C ILE A 23 -77.07 -58.38 -44.42
N GLY A 24 -76.21 -57.58 -45.06
CA GLY A 24 -76.22 -56.12 -44.99
C GLY A 24 -75.17 -55.49 -44.08
N ASP A 25 -74.43 -56.27 -43.29
CA ASP A 25 -73.38 -55.75 -42.41
C ASP A 25 -72.00 -55.77 -43.11
N PRO A 26 -71.31 -54.62 -43.28
CA PRO A 26 -70.06 -54.57 -44.03
C PRO A 26 -68.92 -55.33 -43.32
N TYR A 27 -68.23 -56.19 -44.08
CA TYR A 27 -67.19 -57.12 -43.59
C TYR A 27 -66.00 -56.46 -42.86
N ALA A 28 -65.73 -55.18 -43.11
CA ALA A 28 -64.62 -54.44 -42.51
C ALA A 28 -65.04 -53.03 -42.06
N LYS A 29 -65.69 -52.91 -40.91
CA LYS A 29 -65.82 -51.63 -40.21
C LYS A 29 -64.47 -51.31 -39.55
N LYS A 30 -63.80 -50.24 -40.02
CA LYS A 30 -62.62 -49.71 -39.32
C LYS A 30 -63.08 -49.27 -37.93
N ALA A 31 -62.62 -49.97 -36.89
CA ALA A 31 -62.84 -49.54 -35.52
C ALA A 31 -62.22 -48.16 -35.32
N GLU A 32 -62.92 -47.30 -34.56
CA GLU A 32 -62.34 -46.04 -34.13
C GLU A 32 -61.12 -46.35 -33.27
N ALA A 33 -59.94 -45.99 -33.77
CA ALA A 33 -58.70 -46.15 -33.02
C ALA A 33 -58.67 -45.13 -31.87
N ASP A 34 -58.09 -45.53 -30.74
CA ASP A 34 -57.93 -44.66 -29.57
C ASP A 34 -57.36 -43.28 -30.00
N PRO A 35 -58.05 -42.17 -29.68
CA PRO A 35 -57.58 -40.82 -30.00
C PRO A 35 -56.14 -40.52 -29.53
N ARG A 36 -55.65 -41.19 -28.49
CA ARG A 36 -54.27 -41.03 -27.98
C ARG A 36 -53.19 -41.44 -28.99
N LEU A 37 -53.52 -42.36 -29.90
CA LEU A 37 -52.64 -42.84 -30.95
C LEU A 37 -52.59 -41.89 -32.15
N LYS A 38 -53.52 -40.93 -32.22
CA LYS A 38 -53.69 -39.99 -33.33
C LYS A 38 -53.71 -38.57 -32.79
N GLY A 39 -52.57 -38.10 -32.27
CA GLY A 39 -52.45 -36.75 -31.73
C GLY A 39 -51.00 -36.30 -31.53
N LYS A 40 -50.81 -34.98 -31.48
CA LYS A 40 -49.53 -34.38 -31.11
C LYS A 40 -49.28 -34.63 -29.63
N GLN A 41 -48.13 -35.21 -29.31
CA GLN A 41 -47.73 -35.46 -27.93
C GLN A 41 -47.28 -34.18 -27.21
N PHE A 42 -47.18 -34.25 -25.89
CA PHE A 42 -46.65 -33.15 -25.08
C PHE A 42 -45.24 -32.76 -25.53
N SER A 43 -44.96 -31.45 -25.58
CA SER A 43 -43.61 -30.93 -25.81
C SER A 43 -42.83 -30.90 -24.50
N ALA A 44 -41.58 -31.33 -24.54
CA ALA A 44 -40.61 -31.17 -23.46
C ALA A 44 -39.47 -30.26 -23.91
N GLU A 45 -39.01 -29.36 -23.03
CA GLU A 45 -37.79 -28.60 -23.24
C GLU A 45 -36.62 -29.31 -22.55
N PHE A 46 -35.56 -29.57 -23.30
CA PHE A 46 -34.35 -30.19 -22.77
C PHE A 46 -33.32 -29.11 -22.39
N PRO A 47 -32.45 -29.39 -21.40
CA PRO A 47 -31.36 -28.48 -21.03
C PRO A 47 -30.52 -28.12 -22.25
N LYS A 48 -30.35 -26.81 -22.49
CA LYS A 48 -29.52 -26.32 -23.60
C LYS A 48 -28.08 -26.22 -23.12
N GLU A 49 -27.22 -27.12 -23.59
CA GLU A 49 -25.77 -26.97 -23.45
C GLU A 49 -25.24 -26.05 -24.55
N GLY A 50 -24.39 -25.10 -24.19
CA GLY A 50 -23.68 -24.29 -25.19
C GLY A 50 -22.33 -24.89 -25.56
N LEU A 51 -21.72 -24.34 -26.61
CA LEU A 51 -20.43 -24.81 -27.12
C LEU A 51 -19.31 -24.50 -26.11
N GLY A 52 -18.46 -25.49 -25.79
CA GLY A 52 -17.21 -25.29 -25.03
C GLY A 52 -17.38 -24.82 -23.58
N GLY A 53 -18.52 -25.12 -22.94
CA GLY A 53 -18.80 -24.71 -21.55
C GLY A 53 -19.38 -23.30 -21.40
N ALA A 54 -19.46 -22.52 -22.48
CA ALA A 54 -20.19 -21.26 -22.49
C ALA A 54 -21.70 -21.52 -22.45
N ARG A 55 -22.41 -20.94 -21.49
CA ARG A 55 -23.86 -21.10 -21.36
C ARG A 55 -24.59 -19.95 -22.06
N PRO A 56 -25.43 -20.20 -23.08
CA PRO A 56 -26.21 -19.14 -23.70
C PRO A 56 -27.24 -18.60 -22.71
N ILE A 57 -27.67 -17.33 -22.85
CA ILE A 57 -28.70 -16.72 -21.98
C ILE A 57 -29.95 -17.61 -21.89
N ASN A 58 -30.28 -18.28 -23.00
CA ASN A 58 -31.42 -19.20 -23.16
C ASN A 58 -31.34 -20.48 -22.30
N SER A 59 -30.22 -20.72 -21.63
CA SER A 59 -30.01 -21.82 -20.68
C SER A 59 -30.30 -21.40 -19.23
N LEU A 60 -30.39 -20.10 -18.96
CA LEU A 60 -30.85 -19.56 -17.69
C LEU A 60 -32.38 -19.64 -17.62
N PHE A 61 -32.91 -19.74 -16.40
CA PHE A 61 -34.37 -19.69 -16.19
C PHE A 61 -34.97 -18.36 -16.63
N GLU A 62 -34.26 -17.25 -16.37
CA GLU A 62 -34.59 -15.95 -16.94
C GLU A 62 -34.01 -15.82 -18.34
N ARG A 63 -34.88 -15.52 -19.32
CA ARG A 63 -34.49 -15.34 -20.72
C ARG A 63 -33.74 -14.03 -20.98
N GLU A 64 -33.77 -13.11 -20.03
CA GLU A 64 -33.09 -11.83 -20.11
C GLU A 64 -31.97 -11.76 -19.07
N HIS A 65 -30.74 -11.49 -19.52
CA HIS A 65 -29.63 -11.25 -18.61
C HIS A 65 -29.55 -9.76 -18.27
N LYS A 66 -30.03 -9.40 -17.07
CA LYS A 66 -30.01 -8.02 -16.59
C LYS A 66 -28.62 -7.66 -16.07
N TRP A 67 -27.97 -6.71 -16.75
CA TRP A 67 -26.70 -6.17 -16.29
C TRP A 67 -26.95 -5.15 -15.19
N LEU A 68 -26.21 -5.24 -14.08
CA LEU A 68 -26.32 -4.32 -12.95
C LEU A 68 -26.13 -2.85 -13.37
N PHE A 69 -25.20 -2.61 -14.30
CA PHE A 69 -24.87 -1.27 -14.82
C PHE A 69 -25.50 -0.99 -16.19
N GLY A 70 -26.53 -1.76 -16.57
CA GLY A 70 -27.24 -1.58 -17.84
C GLY A 70 -27.92 -0.21 -17.90
N GLY A 71 -27.49 0.65 -18.82
CA GLY A 71 -28.06 2.00 -19.01
C GLY A 71 -27.34 3.11 -18.25
N GLU A 72 -26.35 2.80 -17.43
CA GLU A 72 -25.52 3.80 -16.77
C GLU A 72 -24.43 4.33 -17.71
N LYS A 73 -24.16 5.63 -17.64
CA LYS A 73 -23.07 6.26 -18.40
C LYS A 73 -21.75 6.01 -17.70
N TYR A 74 -20.80 5.41 -18.40
CA TYR A 74 -19.43 5.31 -17.93
C TYR A 74 -18.82 6.71 -17.71
N LYS A 75 -18.23 6.93 -16.54
CA LYS A 75 -17.52 8.16 -16.18
C LYS A 75 -16.12 7.78 -15.70
N ASP A 76 -15.12 8.32 -16.36
CA ASP A 76 -13.70 8.02 -16.15
C ASP A 76 -13.05 8.87 -15.04
N ARG A 77 -13.62 10.04 -14.73
CA ARG A 77 -13.12 10.98 -13.72
C ARG A 77 -14.21 11.88 -13.15
N THR A 78 -13.98 12.42 -11.97
CA THR A 78 -14.80 13.49 -11.39
C THR A 78 -14.45 14.85 -12.04
N THR A 79 -15.45 15.55 -12.57
CA THR A 79 -15.28 16.87 -13.19
C THR A 79 -15.72 17.99 -12.25
N TYR A 80 -14.76 18.59 -11.55
CA TYR A 80 -15.03 19.67 -10.59
C TYR A 80 -15.46 21.00 -11.21
N LEU A 81 -15.40 21.14 -12.53
CA LEU A 81 -15.82 22.37 -13.21
C LEU A 81 -17.33 22.61 -13.06
N GLN A 82 -18.13 21.54 -13.02
CA GLN A 82 -19.59 21.61 -12.90
C GLN A 82 -20.03 21.88 -11.46
N THR A 83 -19.39 21.22 -10.48
CA THR A 83 -19.75 21.34 -9.05
C THR A 83 -19.12 22.55 -8.38
N GLN A 84 -17.90 22.93 -8.81
CA GLN A 84 -17.14 24.07 -8.28
C GLN A 84 -16.68 24.97 -9.44
N PRO A 85 -17.57 25.80 -10.02
CA PRO A 85 -17.22 26.73 -11.11
C PRO A 85 -16.12 27.70 -10.68
N ARG A 86 -15.22 28.05 -11.63
CA ARG A 86 -14.05 28.90 -11.36
C ARG A 86 -14.39 30.22 -10.67
N GLU A 87 -15.48 30.85 -11.06
CA GLU A 87 -15.92 32.15 -10.53
C GLU A 87 -16.30 32.09 -9.05
N THR A 88 -16.81 30.95 -8.60
CA THR A 88 -17.23 30.74 -7.21
C THR A 88 -16.10 30.27 -6.30
N ARG A 89 -14.91 29.97 -6.86
CA ARG A 89 -13.76 29.48 -6.09
C ARG A 89 -13.11 30.62 -5.32
N LYS A 90 -12.83 30.37 -4.04
CA LYS A 90 -12.09 31.29 -3.18
C LYS A 90 -10.59 31.21 -3.51
N LYS A 91 -9.88 32.33 -3.39
CA LYS A 91 -8.40 32.34 -3.48
C LYS A 91 -7.82 31.76 -2.18
N GLY A 92 -7.07 30.65 -2.29
CA GLY A 92 -6.35 30.02 -1.17
C GLY A 92 -4.88 30.48 -1.08
N PHE A 93 -4.17 30.00 -0.06
CA PHE A 93 -2.83 30.48 0.30
C PHE A 93 -1.72 30.11 -0.69
N ASP A 94 -1.85 29.05 -1.49
CA ASP A 94 -0.90 28.70 -2.57
C ASP A 94 -1.58 28.01 -3.77
N SER A 95 -2.87 27.70 -3.66
CA SER A 95 -3.68 27.15 -4.75
C SER A 95 -5.08 27.76 -4.74
N THR A 96 -5.61 28.01 -5.93
CA THR A 96 -6.96 28.55 -6.15
C THR A 96 -7.85 27.56 -6.91
N ASP A 97 -7.48 26.28 -6.87
CA ASP A 97 -8.15 25.19 -7.55
C ASP A 97 -9.41 24.71 -6.82
N ALA A 98 -10.17 23.83 -7.46
CA ALA A 98 -11.27 23.15 -6.80
C ALA A 98 -10.76 22.32 -5.61
N SER A 99 -11.61 22.16 -4.60
CA SER A 99 -11.36 21.21 -3.51
C SER A 99 -11.57 19.79 -4.03
N ARG A 100 -10.47 19.00 -4.09
CA ARG A 100 -10.40 17.68 -4.73
C ARG A 100 -10.09 16.54 -3.76
N ARG A 101 -10.56 16.64 -2.52
CA ARG A 101 -10.28 15.61 -1.49
C ARG A 101 -10.95 14.27 -1.79
N ASP A 102 -12.01 14.28 -2.59
CA ASP A 102 -12.78 13.13 -3.04
C ASP A 102 -12.24 12.51 -4.35
N GLU A 103 -11.25 13.11 -5.01
CA GLU A 103 -10.71 12.65 -6.30
C GLU A 103 -10.26 11.18 -6.25
N PHE A 104 -9.65 10.80 -5.13
CA PHE A 104 -9.14 9.43 -4.89
C PHE A 104 -10.17 8.47 -4.28
N THR A 105 -11.46 8.84 -4.24
CA THR A 105 -12.53 7.88 -3.93
C THR A 105 -12.91 7.04 -5.13
N LEU A 106 -12.61 7.52 -6.35
CA LEU A 106 -12.78 6.76 -7.58
C LEU A 106 -11.61 5.80 -7.79
N ASP A 107 -11.91 4.50 -7.92
CA ASP A 107 -10.88 3.47 -8.13
C ASP A 107 -10.02 3.77 -9.37
N ILE A 108 -10.63 4.25 -10.46
CA ILE A 108 -9.92 4.61 -11.70
C ILE A 108 -8.79 5.63 -11.45
N GLU A 109 -9.04 6.70 -10.70
CA GLU A 109 -8.02 7.70 -10.40
C GLU A 109 -6.94 7.16 -9.46
N THR A 110 -7.30 6.28 -8.53
CA THR A 110 -6.31 5.61 -7.68
C THR A 110 -5.40 4.69 -8.49
N GLN A 111 -5.92 3.96 -9.48
CA GLN A 111 -5.12 3.09 -10.34
C GLN A 111 -4.19 3.90 -11.25
N LYS A 112 -4.66 5.01 -11.84
CA LYS A 112 -3.81 5.94 -12.60
C LYS A 112 -2.66 6.48 -11.74
N TRP A 113 -2.93 6.80 -10.47
CA TRP A 113 -1.90 7.31 -9.56
C TRP A 113 -0.90 6.21 -9.16
N ARG A 114 -1.37 4.98 -8.93
CA ARG A 114 -0.49 3.82 -8.69
C ARG A 114 0.42 3.53 -9.88
N GLU A 115 -0.12 3.57 -11.09
CA GLU A 115 0.67 3.41 -12.32
C GLU A 115 1.72 4.51 -12.45
N ARG A 116 1.35 5.76 -12.18
CA ARG A 116 2.31 6.88 -12.16
C ARG A 116 3.42 6.68 -11.14
N ILE A 117 3.11 6.36 -9.89
CA ILE A 117 4.13 6.10 -8.87
C ILE A 117 5.03 4.93 -9.30
N SER A 118 4.44 3.85 -9.81
CA SER A 118 5.21 2.68 -10.25
C SER A 118 6.17 3.03 -11.37
N THR A 119 5.74 3.85 -12.35
CA THR A 119 6.61 4.27 -13.44
C THR A 119 7.70 5.23 -12.97
N GLU A 120 7.38 6.18 -12.09
CA GLU A 120 8.36 7.09 -11.47
C GLU A 120 9.42 6.32 -10.67
N MET A 121 9.02 5.30 -9.91
CA MET A 121 9.95 4.41 -9.19
C MET A 121 10.87 3.65 -10.15
N LEU A 122 10.34 3.11 -11.25
CA LEU A 122 11.15 2.44 -12.27
C LEU A 122 12.20 3.39 -12.87
N PHE A 123 11.84 4.65 -13.10
CA PHE A 123 12.81 5.65 -13.57
C PHE A 123 13.84 5.98 -12.49
N ALA A 124 13.42 6.19 -11.24
CA ALA A 124 14.32 6.47 -10.12
C ALA A 124 15.35 5.35 -9.93
N GLU A 125 14.94 4.09 -10.00
CA GLU A 125 15.85 2.93 -9.92
C GLU A 125 16.85 2.90 -11.09
N ARG A 126 16.41 3.23 -12.31
CA ARG A 126 17.32 3.32 -13.47
C ARG A 126 18.33 4.44 -13.30
N PHE A 127 17.90 5.60 -12.80
CA PHE A 127 18.80 6.72 -12.52
C PHE A 127 19.80 6.39 -11.41
N ALA A 128 19.37 5.72 -10.34
CA ALA A 128 20.25 5.26 -9.28
C ALA A 128 21.33 4.29 -9.80
N LYS A 129 20.94 3.29 -10.61
CA LYS A 129 21.90 2.35 -11.23
C LYS A 129 22.89 3.04 -12.15
N HIS A 130 22.41 3.94 -13.00
CA HIS A 130 23.30 4.72 -13.88
C HIS A 130 24.24 5.62 -13.08
N GLN A 131 23.76 6.23 -11.99
CA GLN A 131 24.61 6.99 -11.09
C GLN A 131 25.68 6.09 -10.47
N GLU A 132 25.32 4.94 -9.91
CA GLU A 132 26.30 3.97 -9.39
C GLU A 132 27.35 3.59 -10.44
N GLU A 133 26.96 3.30 -11.68
CA GLU A 133 27.87 2.95 -12.78
C GLU A 133 28.83 4.09 -13.17
N THR A 134 28.35 5.33 -13.14
CA THR A 134 29.13 6.53 -13.53
C THR A 134 29.97 7.12 -12.40
N MET A 135 29.69 6.76 -11.14
CA MET A 135 30.41 7.28 -9.98
C MET A 135 31.88 6.87 -10.00
N SER A 136 32.75 7.85 -9.75
CA SER A 136 34.18 7.64 -9.65
C SER A 136 34.51 6.77 -8.42
N PRO A 137 35.65 6.03 -8.46
CA PRO A 137 36.07 5.23 -7.31
C PRO A 137 36.30 6.08 -6.03
N GLU A 138 36.65 7.36 -6.18
CA GLU A 138 36.84 8.29 -5.06
C GLU A 138 35.50 8.64 -4.38
N GLU A 139 34.46 8.94 -5.16
CA GLU A 139 33.13 9.24 -4.63
C GLU A 139 32.48 8.02 -3.98
N ARG A 140 32.72 6.81 -4.53
CA ARG A 140 32.29 5.55 -3.91
C ARG A 140 32.96 5.32 -2.55
N ALA A 141 34.25 5.61 -2.45
CA ALA A 141 34.97 5.52 -1.18
C ALA A 141 34.44 6.53 -0.15
N MET A 142 34.18 7.77 -0.56
CA MET A 142 33.60 8.79 0.32
C MET A 142 32.21 8.40 0.82
N LEU A 143 31.33 7.89 -0.05
CA LEU A 143 30.02 7.37 0.36
C LEU A 143 30.15 6.18 1.32
N ALA A 144 31.09 5.27 1.09
CA ALA A 144 31.34 4.16 2.00
C ALA A 144 31.80 4.65 3.38
N THR A 145 32.63 5.70 3.46
CA THR A 145 33.02 6.31 4.74
C THR A 145 31.86 7.00 5.45
N LEU A 146 30.95 7.65 4.71
CA LEU A 146 29.75 8.27 5.27
C LEU A 146 28.72 7.24 5.74
N ALA A 147 28.66 6.08 5.07
CA ALA A 147 27.79 4.96 5.42
C ALA A 147 28.33 4.12 6.58
N ALA A 148 29.62 4.26 6.93
CA ALA A 148 30.21 3.55 8.04
C ALA A 148 29.54 3.97 9.35
N GLU A 149 29.12 2.98 10.14
CA GLU A 149 28.54 3.25 11.46
C GLU A 149 29.57 3.93 12.36
N PRO A 150 29.17 4.94 13.14
CA PRO A 150 30.09 5.58 14.09
C PRO A 150 30.57 4.56 15.12
N GLU A 151 31.85 4.65 15.50
CA GLU A 151 32.41 3.77 16.53
C GLU A 151 31.59 3.88 17.82
N ARG A 152 31.19 2.72 18.34
CA ARG A 152 30.36 2.63 19.52
C ARG A 152 31.18 2.99 20.76
N ARG A 153 30.77 4.05 21.45
CA ARG A 153 31.41 4.50 22.69
C ARG A 153 30.90 3.77 23.93
N TRP A 154 31.75 3.75 24.97
CA TRP A 154 31.43 3.19 26.29
C TRP A 154 30.20 3.85 26.94
N THR A 155 29.88 5.09 26.56
CA THR A 155 28.70 5.84 27.03
C THR A 155 27.36 5.25 26.61
N HIS A 156 27.36 4.30 25.66
CA HIS A 156 26.16 3.63 25.16
C HIS A 156 25.83 2.31 25.89
N GLY A 157 26.66 1.89 26.85
CA GLY A 157 26.49 0.60 27.53
C GLY A 157 26.83 -0.62 26.65
N PRO A 158 26.58 -1.85 27.15
CA PRO A 158 27.08 -3.10 26.58
C PRO A 158 26.47 -3.44 25.21
N LYS A 159 27.27 -4.10 24.35
CA LYS A 159 26.89 -4.33 22.93
C LYS A 159 25.59 -5.10 22.78
N TYR A 160 25.47 -6.16 23.56
CA TYR A 160 24.37 -7.08 23.50
C TYR A 160 23.59 -7.08 24.82
N LEU A 161 22.29 -7.39 24.75
CA LEU A 161 21.44 -7.47 25.94
C LEU A 161 21.89 -8.56 26.91
N PHE A 162 22.52 -9.64 26.41
CA PHE A 162 22.98 -10.75 27.24
C PHE A 162 24.15 -10.36 28.18
N ASP A 163 24.84 -9.27 27.86
CA ASP A 163 25.97 -8.75 28.64
C ASP A 163 25.51 -7.87 29.80
N LEU A 164 24.26 -7.38 29.79
CA LEU A 164 23.74 -6.50 30.83
C LEU A 164 23.81 -7.18 32.20
N GLY A 165 24.42 -6.49 33.17
CA GLY A 165 24.63 -7.02 34.52
C GLY A 165 25.83 -7.97 34.66
N LYS A 166 26.57 -8.25 33.59
CA LYS A 166 27.81 -9.04 33.63
C LYS A 166 29.03 -8.12 33.66
N GLU A 167 29.72 -8.07 34.78
CA GLU A 167 30.93 -7.24 34.95
C GLU A 167 32.04 -7.61 33.95
N ALA A 168 32.27 -8.91 33.75
CA ALA A 168 33.29 -9.42 32.83
C ALA A 168 33.07 -9.01 31.36
N ALA A 169 31.84 -8.67 30.98
CA ALA A 169 31.49 -8.23 29.63
C ALA A 169 31.28 -6.71 29.53
N GLY A 170 31.60 -5.96 30.60
CA GLY A 170 31.39 -4.51 30.65
C GLY A 170 29.91 -4.12 30.59
N GLY A 171 29.03 -4.94 31.14
CA GLY A 171 27.58 -4.66 31.20
C GLY A 171 27.08 -4.10 32.52
N THR A 172 27.99 -3.72 33.41
CA THR A 172 27.71 -2.93 34.61
C THR A 172 28.26 -1.51 34.46
N THR A 173 27.52 -0.53 34.96
CA THR A 173 27.92 0.88 34.90
C THR A 173 29.26 1.06 35.64
N PRO A 174 30.29 1.65 35.02
CA PRO A 174 31.56 1.81 35.71
C PRO A 174 31.42 2.86 36.81
N TYR A 175 31.88 2.52 38.01
CA TYR A 175 31.76 3.35 39.21
C TYR A 175 32.57 4.65 39.10
N GLU A 176 31.98 5.78 39.52
CA GLU A 176 32.62 7.10 39.59
C GLU A 176 32.14 7.84 40.84
N MET A 177 33.06 8.20 41.75
CA MET A 177 32.69 8.79 43.05
C MET A 177 32.12 10.22 42.94
N LYS A 178 32.38 10.91 41.83
CA LYS A 178 31.95 12.29 41.60
C LYS A 178 30.55 12.38 41.01
N ASP A 179 30.05 11.32 40.38
CA ASP A 179 28.70 11.30 39.84
C ASP A 179 27.70 11.05 40.97
N GLY A 180 26.59 11.79 40.97
CA GLY A 180 25.53 11.61 41.97
C GLY A 180 24.73 10.31 41.80
N ARG A 181 24.94 9.57 40.70
CA ARG A 181 24.28 8.31 40.37
C ARG A 181 25.20 7.44 39.50
N ASP A 182 25.07 6.12 39.63
CA ASP A 182 25.72 5.18 38.73
C ASP A 182 25.06 5.23 37.35
N THR A 183 25.74 5.85 36.38
CA THR A 183 25.24 6.03 35.02
C THR A 183 26.29 5.68 33.97
N TRP A 184 25.84 5.16 32.82
CA TRP A 184 26.71 4.91 31.66
C TRP A 184 27.30 6.19 31.07
N TYR A 185 26.66 7.32 31.26
CA TYR A 185 27.20 8.61 30.87
C TYR A 185 27.68 9.36 32.11
N SER A 186 28.93 9.81 32.09
CA SER A 186 29.56 10.59 33.16
C SER A 186 30.21 11.84 32.58
N LYS A 187 29.87 13.02 33.12
CA LYS A 187 30.51 14.29 32.71
C LYS A 187 31.98 14.33 33.13
N HIS A 188 32.31 13.69 34.25
CA HIS A 188 33.68 13.64 34.76
C HIS A 188 34.56 12.74 33.89
N ARG A 189 34.04 11.58 33.48
CA ARG A 189 34.77 10.68 32.59
C ARG A 189 34.95 11.23 31.18
N VAL A 190 33.93 11.89 30.63
CA VAL A 190 34.05 12.63 29.35
C VAL A 190 35.10 13.73 29.45
N LYS A 191 35.25 14.37 30.62
CA LYS A 191 36.31 15.36 30.84
C LYS A 191 37.72 14.75 30.79
N GLU A 192 37.90 13.56 31.34
CA GLU A 192 39.21 12.89 31.39
C GLU A 192 39.59 12.22 30.06
N MET A 193 38.62 11.66 29.32
CA MET A 193 38.90 10.93 28.08
C MET A 193 38.83 11.78 26.82
N ASP A 194 37.97 12.80 26.78
CA ASP A 194 37.65 13.59 25.58
C ASP A 194 37.80 15.11 25.82
N ASP A 195 38.62 15.54 26.79
CA ASP A 195 38.83 16.95 27.16
C ASP A 195 37.52 17.72 27.48
N GLY A 196 36.46 17.00 27.83
CA GLY A 196 35.14 17.55 28.12
C GLY A 196 34.30 17.88 26.90
N ALA A 197 34.76 17.50 25.70
CA ALA A 197 33.99 17.59 24.47
C ALA A 197 32.76 16.67 24.57
N ARG A 198 31.57 17.25 24.40
CA ARG A 198 30.34 16.47 24.37
C ARG A 198 30.15 15.92 22.96
N HIS A 199 29.89 14.63 22.89
CA HIS A 199 29.58 13.96 21.64
C HIS A 199 28.11 14.15 21.30
N THR A 200 27.83 14.92 20.25
CA THR A 200 26.46 15.16 19.75
C THR A 200 26.05 14.16 18.66
N GLY A 201 26.93 13.21 18.32
CA GLY A 201 26.69 12.21 17.28
C GLY A 201 26.46 12.87 15.91
N GLY A 202 25.45 12.40 15.17
CA GLY A 202 25.04 12.99 13.90
C GLY A 202 24.18 14.25 14.03
N VAL A 203 23.81 14.66 15.25
CA VAL A 203 23.02 15.87 15.47
C VAL A 203 23.97 17.04 15.73
N MET A 204 23.92 18.06 14.86
CA MET A 204 24.68 19.30 15.05
C MET A 204 23.72 20.41 15.46
N LEU A 205 23.97 21.03 16.62
CA LEU A 205 23.21 22.21 17.05
C LEU A 205 23.66 23.42 16.24
N SER A 206 22.74 24.35 15.97
CA SER A 206 23.06 25.60 15.29
C SER A 206 24.17 26.40 15.99
N SER A 207 24.26 26.33 17.32
CA SER A 207 25.32 26.97 18.10
C SER A 207 26.71 26.34 17.88
N HIS A 208 26.75 25.03 17.59
CA HIS A 208 28.01 24.34 17.28
C HIS A 208 28.44 24.65 15.84
N ALA A 209 27.49 24.81 14.92
CA ALA A 209 27.76 25.24 13.54
C ALA A 209 28.20 26.71 13.47
N TYR A 210 27.61 27.56 14.32
CA TYR A 210 27.85 29.00 14.38
C TYR A 210 28.01 29.43 15.84
N GLY A 211 29.25 29.44 16.34
CA GLY A 211 29.58 29.90 17.69
C GLY A 211 30.85 29.28 18.25
N ASP A 212 30.96 27.94 18.17
CA ASP A 212 32.13 27.21 18.69
C ASP A 212 33.38 27.35 17.79
N ASN A 213 33.21 27.82 16.55
CA ASN A 213 34.28 28.01 15.56
C ASN A 213 35.36 29.02 16.02
N LEU A 214 35.02 29.91 16.96
CA LEU A 214 35.95 30.89 17.53
C LEU A 214 36.90 30.24 18.54
N LYS A 215 36.50 29.15 19.21
CA LYS A 215 37.27 28.54 20.30
C LYS A 215 38.64 28.02 19.84
N ASN A 216 38.73 27.58 18.59
CA ASN A 216 39.97 27.09 17.96
C ASN A 216 40.46 28.03 16.84
N TYR A 217 40.01 29.28 16.85
CA TYR A 217 40.52 30.27 15.89
C TYR A 217 42.00 30.51 16.19
N ASN A 218 42.87 30.39 15.19
CA ASN A 218 44.32 30.44 15.42
C ASN A 218 44.90 31.85 15.29
N ASP A 219 44.15 32.80 14.71
CA ASP A 219 44.63 34.16 14.42
C ASP A 219 44.20 35.16 15.51
N TRP A 220 44.23 34.76 16.78
CA TRP A 220 44.03 35.70 17.88
C TRP A 220 45.23 36.63 18.01
N SER A 221 45.06 37.89 17.63
CA SER A 221 46.04 38.94 17.89
C SER A 221 45.66 39.77 19.12
N LYS A 222 46.66 40.26 19.86
CA LYS A 222 46.40 41.24 20.92
C LYS A 222 45.86 42.52 20.26
N PRO A 223 44.84 43.16 20.85
CA PRO A 223 44.33 44.42 20.32
C PRO A 223 45.42 45.48 20.36
N GLU A 224 45.48 46.31 19.31
CA GLU A 224 46.45 47.42 19.18
C GLU A 224 46.32 48.42 20.35
N PHE A 225 45.08 48.68 20.77
CA PHE A 225 44.76 49.61 21.84
C PHE A 225 44.04 48.88 22.99
N ALA A 226 44.80 48.47 23.99
CA ALA A 226 44.29 48.00 25.27
C ALA A 226 44.61 49.00 26.39
N ARG A 227 43.67 49.18 27.32
CA ARG A 227 43.93 50.00 28.52
C ARG A 227 45.00 49.33 29.38
N GLN A 228 46.15 49.98 29.51
CA GLN A 228 47.23 49.50 30.38
C GLN A 228 47.05 50.09 31.79
N PRO A 229 47.12 49.27 32.86
CA PRO A 229 46.93 49.73 34.23
C PRO A 229 48.19 50.39 34.80
N ILE A 230 48.66 51.47 34.17
CA ILE A 230 49.93 52.17 34.49
C ILE A 230 50.01 52.60 35.97
N ILE A 231 48.90 53.08 36.54
CA ILE A 231 48.86 53.50 37.95
C ILE A 231 49.04 52.30 38.87
N ARG A 232 48.32 51.20 38.60
CA ARG A 232 48.42 49.98 39.41
C ARG A 232 49.84 49.41 39.39
N ASP A 233 50.47 49.40 38.21
CA ASP A 233 51.77 48.77 38.02
C ASP A 233 52.93 49.63 38.54
N ASN A 234 52.82 50.96 38.49
CA ASN A 234 53.92 51.86 38.87
C ASN A 234 53.79 52.49 40.27
N PHE A 235 52.57 52.78 40.74
CA PHE A 235 52.39 53.50 42.02
C PHE A 235 52.51 52.57 43.21
N PHE A 236 52.06 51.32 43.08
CA PHE A 236 52.06 50.36 44.18
C PHE A 236 53.15 49.32 43.99
N ARG A 237 53.99 49.14 45.01
CA ARG A 237 55.00 48.07 45.05
C ARG A 237 54.52 47.01 46.03
N SER A 238 54.66 45.74 45.65
CA SER A 238 54.18 44.61 46.46
C SER A 238 54.90 44.53 47.82
N THR A 239 56.20 44.83 47.87
CA THR A 239 57.00 45.00 49.11
C THR A 239 58.25 45.86 48.85
N GLY A 240 58.76 46.57 49.88
CA GLY A 240 60.03 47.31 49.84
C GLY A 240 59.90 48.78 50.30
N VAL A 241 60.38 49.08 51.52
CA VAL A 241 60.31 50.43 52.13
C VAL A 241 61.50 51.32 51.71
N LEU A 242 62.68 50.74 51.45
CA LEU A 242 63.91 51.47 51.10
C LEU A 242 64.50 50.90 49.81
N ARG A 243 64.74 51.75 48.80
CA ARG A 243 65.47 51.36 47.58
C ARG A 243 66.98 51.43 47.83
N LYS A 244 67.74 50.44 47.37
CA LYS A 244 69.21 50.55 47.30
C LYS A 244 69.56 51.72 46.38
N THR A 245 70.33 52.69 46.89
CA THR A 245 70.93 53.74 46.07
C THR A 245 72.14 53.16 45.34
N THR A 246 71.95 52.75 44.09
CA THR A 246 73.06 52.55 43.15
C THR A 246 73.51 53.92 42.65
N THR A 247 74.62 54.41 43.19
CA THR A 247 75.37 55.54 42.64
C THR A 247 75.94 55.16 41.28
N PHE A 248 75.77 56.04 40.29
CA PHE A 248 76.36 55.92 38.95
C PHE A 248 77.89 55.94 39.00
#